data_AF-A0A7X2H8A3-F1
#
_entry.id   AF-A0A7X2H8A3-F1
#
_cell.length_a   1.000
_cell.length_b   1.000
_cell.length_c   1.000
_cell.angle_alpha   90.00
_cell.angle_beta   90.00
_cell.angle_gamma   90.00
#
_symmetry.space_group_name_H-M   'P 1'
#
loop_
_entity.id
_entity.type
_entity.pdbx_description
1 polymer ?
#
loop_
_entity_poly.entity_id
_entity_poly.type
_entity_poly.pdbx_seq_one_letter_code
_entity_poly.pdbx_strand_id
1 'polypeptide(L)'
;MMDAHIPVLDEETISGIRELDGDGESELLRTLLNMFTSDTPLRIEALQKAIDNKDLAESAGVAHSLRSGSLGIGAQVLASVCAGIELHARQDNLAAAAALLPDVSAAYKEACSQLLSLL
;
A
#
# COMPACT_ATOMS: atom_id res chain seq x y z
N MET A 1 24.87 -11.80 1.48
CA MET A 1 24.00 -10.92 0.69
C MET A 1 22.60 -11.26 1.15
N MET A 2 21.94 -10.38 1.92
CA MET A 2 20.59 -10.67 2.40
C MET A 2 19.65 -10.59 1.20
N ASP A 3 19.02 -11.70 0.84
CA ASP A 3 17.79 -11.70 0.06
C ASP A 3 16.79 -10.82 0.81
N ALA A 4 16.71 -9.55 0.43
CA ALA A 4 15.75 -8.61 0.97
C ALA A 4 14.37 -8.98 0.40
N HIS A 5 13.83 -10.11 0.86
CA HIS A 5 12.43 -10.43 0.68
C HIS A 5 11.66 -9.39 1.48
N ILE A 6 11.09 -8.41 0.79
CA ILE A 6 10.19 -7.45 1.41
C ILE A 6 9.02 -8.28 1.94
N PRO A 7 8.84 -8.40 3.27
CA PRO A 7 7.74 -9.17 3.79
C PRO A 7 6.44 -8.45 3.38
N VAL A 8 5.38 -9.20 3.10
CA VAL A 8 4.09 -8.60 2.71
C VAL A 8 3.59 -7.66 3.79
N LEU A 9 3.75 -8.09 5.05
CA LEU A 9 3.42 -7.31 6.23
C LEU A 9 4.65 -7.11 7.12
N ASP A 10 4.74 -5.92 7.71
CA ASP A 10 5.74 -5.52 8.67
C ASP A 10 5.36 -5.99 10.07
N GLU A 11 6.08 -6.97 10.59
CA GLU A 11 5.80 -7.53 11.92
C GLU A 11 5.98 -6.51 13.05
N GLU A 12 6.92 -5.56 12.91
CA GLU A 12 7.16 -4.51 13.89
C GLU A 12 5.98 -3.55 13.97
N THR A 13 5.47 -3.09 12.82
CA THR A 13 4.29 -2.23 12.73
C THR A 13 3.05 -2.92 13.29
N ILE A 14 2.83 -4.19 12.94
CA ILE A 14 1.71 -4.96 13.48
C ILE A 14 1.83 -5.10 15.00
N SER A 15 3.02 -5.43 15.49
CA SER A 15 3.27 -5.55 16.93
C SER A 15 3.00 -4.23 17.64
N GLY A 16 3.48 -3.10 17.10
CA GLY A 16 3.19 -1.77 17.64
C GLY A 16 1.70 -1.43 17.64
N ILE A 17 0.95 -1.76 16.58
CA ILE A 17 -0.51 -1.58 16.55
C ILE A 17 -1.18 -2.41 17.66
N ARG A 18 -0.76 -3.67 17.85
CA ARG A 18 -1.31 -4.55 18.89
C ARG A 18 -0.95 -4.09 20.30
N GLU A 19 0.25 -3.54 20.50
CA GLU A 19 0.65 -2.95 21.78
C GLU A 19 -0.17 -1.70 22.12
N LEU A 20 -0.52 -0.88 21.11
CA LEU A 20 -1.39 0.28 21.26
C LEU A 20 -2.86 -0.11 21.53
N ASP A 21 -3.29 -1.24 20.99
CA ASP A 21 -4.62 -1.83 21.17
C ASP A 21 -4.82 -2.41 22.59
N GLY A 22 -3.74 -2.88 23.21
CA GLY A 22 -3.74 -3.36 24.60
C GLY A 22 -4.49 -4.70 24.76
N ASP A 23 -5.57 -4.70 25.54
CA ASP A 23 -6.43 -5.87 25.79
C ASP A 23 -7.51 -6.06 24.70
N GLY A 24 -7.54 -5.16 23.71
CA GLY A 24 -8.63 -4.97 22.75
C GLY A 24 -8.71 -5.96 21.59
N GLU A 25 -8.30 -7.23 21.72
CA GLU A 25 -8.44 -8.28 20.70
C GLU A 25 -8.27 -7.84 19.22
N SER A 26 -7.35 -6.92 18.93
CA SER A 26 -7.09 -6.37 17.58
C SER A 26 -8.20 -5.44 17.03
N GLU A 27 -8.96 -4.73 17.86
CA GLU A 27 -9.99 -3.75 17.46
C GLU A 27 -9.40 -2.57 16.66
N LEU A 28 -8.25 -2.06 17.07
CA LEU A 28 -7.52 -1.01 16.36
C LEU A 28 -7.08 -1.50 14.98
N LEU A 29 -6.55 -2.72 14.89
CA LEU A 29 -6.16 -3.33 13.62
C LEU A 29 -7.37 -3.54 12.70
N ARG A 30 -8.52 -3.99 13.23
CA ARG A 30 -9.80 -4.06 12.50
C ARG A 30 -10.23 -2.71 11.95
N THR A 31 -10.13 -1.68 12.78
CA THR A 31 -10.52 -0.31 12.43
C THR A 31 -9.62 0.25 11.33
N LEU A 32 -8.31 0.08 11.45
CA LEU A 32 -7.33 0.46 10.42
C LEU A 32 -7.55 -0.33 9.12
N LEU A 33 -7.77 -1.65 9.21
CA LEU A 33 -8.05 -2.50 8.04
C LEU A 33 -9.32 -2.05 7.32
N ASN A 34 -10.38 -1.71 8.05
CA ASN A 34 -11.64 -1.25 7.45
C ASN A 34 -11.47 0.10 6.74
N MET A 35 -10.72 1.03 7.34
CA MET A 35 -10.37 2.29 6.68
C MET A 35 -9.50 2.06 5.45
N PHE A 36 -8.47 1.23 5.57
CA PHE A 36 -7.55 0.90 4.50
C PHE A 36 -8.28 0.22 3.33
N THR A 37 -9.16 -0.75 3.59
CA THR A 37 -9.93 -1.47 2.55
C THR A 37 -11.00 -0.61 1.88
N SER A 38 -11.47 0.45 2.54
CA SER A 38 -12.41 1.41 1.96
C SER A 38 -11.72 2.49 1.12
N ASP A 39 -10.56 2.99 1.59
CA ASP A 39 -9.86 4.12 0.98
C ASP A 39 -8.86 3.70 -0.12
N THR A 40 -8.15 2.58 0.06
CA THR A 40 -7.16 2.07 -0.90
C THR A 40 -7.73 1.82 -2.31
N PRO A 41 -8.86 1.13 -2.52
CA PRO A 41 -9.38 0.89 -3.87
C PRO A 41 -9.72 2.20 -4.60
N LEU A 42 -10.28 3.20 -3.89
CA LEU A 42 -10.57 4.51 -4.47
C LEU A 42 -9.29 5.21 -4.94
N ARG A 43 -8.20 5.08 -4.20
CA ARG A 43 -6.89 5.61 -4.60
C ARG A 43 -6.25 4.82 -5.72
N ILE A 44 -6.40 3.50 -5.77
CA ILE A 44 -5.92 2.68 -6.90
C ILE A 44 -6.64 3.09 -8.18
N GLU A 45 -7.95 3.30 -8.12
CA GLU A 45 -8.72 3.81 -9.26
C GLU A 45 -8.29 5.23 -9.67
N ALA A 46 -8.03 6.11 -8.70
CA ALA A 46 -7.51 7.45 -8.98
C ALA A 46 -6.12 7.39 -9.65
N LEU A 47 -5.24 6.51 -9.18
CA LEU A 47 -3.91 6.29 -9.75
C LEU A 47 -4.01 5.77 -11.19
N GLN A 48 -4.90 4.82 -11.44
CA GLN A 48 -5.16 4.29 -12.76
C GLN A 48 -5.65 5.37 -13.73
N LYS A 49 -6.55 6.25 -13.28
CA LYS A 49 -7.05 7.40 -14.06
C LYS A 49 -5.96 8.43 -14.32
N ALA A 50 -5.14 8.76 -13.31
CA ALA A 50 -4.02 9.68 -13.47
C ALA A 50 -3.04 9.18 -14.54
N ILE A 51 -2.72 7.88 -14.51
CA ILE A 51 -1.86 7.23 -15.52
C ILE A 51 -2.52 7.25 -16.91
N ASP A 52 -3.81 6.94 -17.02
CA ASP A 52 -4.55 6.97 -18.30
C ASP A 52 -4.59 8.39 -18.90
N ASN A 53 -4.78 9.40 -18.04
CA ASN A 53 -4.73 10.82 -18.40
C ASN A 53 -3.31 11.34 -18.67
N LYS A 54 -2.28 10.51 -18.46
CA LYS A 54 -0.86 10.88 -18.54
C LYS A 54 -0.45 11.99 -17.56
N ASP A 55 -1.19 12.12 -16.46
CA ASP A 55 -0.90 13.07 -15.40
C ASP A 55 0.08 12.45 -14.39
N LEU A 56 1.37 12.61 -14.68
CA LEU A 56 2.46 12.07 -13.87
C LEU A 56 2.54 12.74 -12.49
N ALA A 57 2.14 14.01 -12.38
CA ALA A 57 2.15 14.75 -11.13
C ALA A 57 1.07 14.21 -10.18
N GLU A 58 -0.16 14.02 -10.67
CA GLU A 58 -1.23 13.38 -9.93
C GLU A 58 -0.88 11.93 -9.59
N SER A 59 -0.35 11.18 -10.56
CA SER A 59 0.08 9.79 -10.34
C SER A 59 1.09 9.67 -9.20
N ALA A 60 2.10 10.53 -9.16
CA ALA A 60 3.08 10.56 -8.07
C ALA A 60 2.45 10.93 -6.72
N GLY A 61 1.52 11.89 -6.69
CA GLY A 61 0.82 12.30 -5.47
C GLY A 61 -0.10 11.20 -4.90
N VAL A 62 -0.83 10.50 -5.77
CA VAL A 62 -1.70 9.38 -5.36
C VAL A 62 -0.85 8.20 -4.88
N ALA A 63 0.22 7.86 -5.61
CA ALA A 63 1.15 6.81 -5.22
C ALA A 63 1.83 7.10 -3.87
N HIS A 64 2.22 8.35 -3.63
CA HIS A 64 2.80 8.80 -2.35
C HIS A 64 1.81 8.61 -1.18
N SER A 65 0.54 8.97 -1.40
CA SER A 65 -0.51 8.84 -0.39
C SER A 65 -0.78 7.37 -0.07
N LEU A 66 -0.89 6.53 -1.12
CA LEU A 66 -1.04 5.08 -0.98
C LEU A 66 0.11 4.44 -0.22
N ARG A 67 1.35 4.83 -0.56
CA ARG A 67 2.55 4.36 0.13
C ARG A 67 2.50 4.67 1.61
N SER A 68 2.19 5.91 1.97
CA SER A 68 2.14 6.35 3.37
C SER A 68 1.06 5.61 4.16
N GLY A 69 -0.14 5.46 3.57
CA GLY A 69 -1.22 4.68 4.19
C GLY A 69 -0.88 3.20 4.36
N SER A 70 -0.18 2.62 3.39
CA SER A 70 0.28 1.22 3.44
C SER A 70 1.31 1.00 4.54
N LEU A 71 2.28 1.91 4.70
CA LEU A 71 3.25 1.83 5.79
C LEU A 71 2.58 1.94 7.16
N GLY A 72 1.53 2.76 7.29
CA GLY A 72 0.81 2.93 8.55
C GLY A 72 0.13 1.67 9.09
N ILE A 73 -0.23 0.72 8.22
CA ILE A 73 -0.81 -0.59 8.60
C ILE A 73 0.21 -1.74 8.48
N GLY A 74 1.44 -1.44 8.08
CA GLY A 74 2.50 -2.43 7.88
C GLY A 74 2.47 -3.13 6.52
N ALA A 75 1.69 -2.70 5.54
CA ALA A 75 1.66 -3.28 4.19
C ALA A 75 2.90 -2.90 3.34
N GLN A 76 4.05 -3.48 3.68
CA GLN A 76 5.37 -3.20 3.11
C GLN A 76 5.46 -3.44 1.60
N VAL A 77 4.94 -4.56 1.10
CA VAL A 77 4.98 -4.85 -0.35
C VAL A 77 4.18 -3.82 -1.13
N LEU A 78 2.96 -3.48 -0.68
CA LEU A 78 2.15 -2.45 -1.34
C LEU A 78 2.85 -1.09 -1.31
N ALA A 79 3.46 -0.71 -0.18
CA ALA A 79 4.23 0.51 -0.06
C ALA A 79 5.41 0.55 -1.05
N SER A 80 6.10 -0.57 -1.24
CA SER A 80 7.22 -0.71 -2.17
C SER A 80 6.78 -0.54 -3.63
N VAL A 81 5.70 -1.21 -4.04
CA VAL A 81 5.15 -1.06 -5.41
C VAL A 81 4.71 0.38 -5.65
N CYS A 82 4.02 1.01 -4.69
CA CYS A 82 3.64 2.41 -4.78
C CYS A 82 4.85 3.35 -4.87
N ALA A 83 5.94 3.07 -4.15
CA ALA A 83 7.19 3.81 -4.26
C ALA A 83 7.82 3.69 -5.65
N GLY A 84 7.72 2.51 -6.28
CA GLY A 84 8.14 2.30 -7.67
C GLY A 84 7.34 3.16 -8.65
N ILE A 85 6.02 3.24 -8.48
CA ILE A 85 5.16 4.11 -9.31
C ILE A 85 5.50 5.58 -9.09
N GLU A 86 5.64 6.03 -7.84
CA GLU A 86 6.04 7.41 -7.50
C GLU A 86 7.38 7.77 -8.17
N LEU A 87 8.37 6.87 -8.11
CA LEU A 87 9.68 7.06 -8.71
C LEU A 87 9.59 7.16 -10.24
N HIS A 88 8.90 6.23 -10.89
CA HIS A 88 8.76 6.24 -12.35
C HIS A 88 7.95 7.44 -12.84
N ALA A 89 6.90 7.82 -12.11
CA ALA A 89 6.13 9.02 -12.41
C ALA A 89 6.98 10.29 -12.34
N ARG A 90 7.85 10.41 -11.32
CA ARG A 90 8.82 11.53 -11.20
C ARG A 90 9.93 11.52 -12.25
N GLN A 91 10.18 10.38 -12.88
CA GLN A 91 11.15 10.24 -13.97
C GLN A 91 10.51 10.39 -15.36
N ASP A 92 9.26 10.88 -15.43
CA ASP A 92 8.46 10.97 -16.66
C ASP A 92 8.26 9.63 -17.38
N ASN A 93 8.37 8.51 -16.65
CA ASN A 93 8.26 7.17 -17.21
C ASN A 93 6.87 6.56 -16.96
N LEU A 94 5.88 7.05 -17.72
CA LEU A 94 4.51 6.59 -17.64
C LEU A 94 4.36 5.09 -17.92
N ALA A 95 5.13 4.55 -18.87
CA ALA A 95 5.03 3.14 -19.24
C ALA A 95 5.46 2.21 -18.08
N ALA A 96 6.53 2.57 -17.36
CA ALA A 96 6.97 1.82 -16.19
C ALA A 96 6.00 1.96 -15.02
N ALA A 97 5.45 3.17 -14.77
CA ALA A 97 4.40 3.37 -13.78
C ALA A 97 3.16 2.52 -14.09
N ALA A 98 2.73 2.48 -15.36
CA ALA A 98 1.58 1.70 -15.79
C ALA A 98 1.79 0.20 -15.67
N ALA A 99 3.01 -0.28 -15.88
CA ALA A 99 3.36 -1.69 -15.75
C ALA A 99 3.21 -2.21 -14.30
N LEU A 100 3.32 -1.34 -13.30
CA LEU A 100 3.23 -1.68 -11.87
C LEU A 100 1.81 -1.62 -11.29
N LEU A 101 0.83 -1.05 -12.00
CA LEU A 101 -0.58 -1.04 -11.59
C LEU A 101 -1.16 -2.42 -11.26
N PRO A 102 -0.94 -3.49 -12.06
CA PRO A 102 -1.38 -4.83 -11.68
C PRO A 102 -0.72 -5.32 -10.39
N ASP A 103 0.55 -5.00 -10.16
CA ASP A 103 1.28 -5.35 -8.92
C ASP A 103 0.68 -4.65 -7.70
N VAL A 104 0.25 -3.38 -7.82
CA VAL A 104 -0.44 -2.66 -6.73
C VAL A 104 -1.71 -3.40 -6.32
N SER A 105 -2.52 -3.79 -7.30
CA SER A 105 -3.78 -4.49 -7.04
C SER A 105 -3.54 -5.88 -6.42
N ALA A 106 -2.49 -6.58 -6.85
CA ALA A 106 -2.11 -7.88 -6.28
C ALA A 106 -1.60 -7.73 -4.84
N ALA A 107 -0.67 -6.79 -4.60
CA ALA A 107 -0.11 -6.50 -3.29
C ALA A 107 -1.19 -6.06 -2.28
N TYR A 108 -2.16 -5.25 -2.72
CA TYR A 108 -3.30 -4.85 -1.88
C TYR A 108 -4.15 -6.05 -1.45
N LYS A 109 -4.47 -6.96 -2.37
CA LYS A 109 -5.25 -8.17 -2.06
C LYS A 109 -4.51 -9.08 -1.08
N GLU A 110 -3.21 -9.25 -1.29
CA GLU A 110 -2.36 -10.08 -0.44
C GLU A 110 -2.23 -9.48 0.97
N ALA A 111 -2.00 -8.17 1.08
CA ALA A 111 -1.98 -7.45 2.35
C ALA A 111 -3.31 -7.60 3.10
N CYS A 112 -4.45 -7.41 2.44
CA CYS A 112 -5.77 -7.59 3.06
C CYS A 112 -5.99 -9.02 3.55
N SER A 113 -5.60 -10.03 2.77
CA SER A 113 -5.75 -11.43 3.15
C SER A 113 -4.92 -11.78 4.38
N GLN A 114 -3.69 -11.28 4.45
CA GLN A 114 -2.82 -11.54 5.61
C GLN A 114 -3.28 -10.78 6.84
N LEU A 115 -3.67 -9.50 6.69
CA LEU A 115 -4.22 -8.70 7.80
C LEU A 115 -5.49 -9.35 8.37
N LEU A 116 -6.37 -9.86 7.51
CA LEU A 116 -7.57 -10.57 7.95
C LEU A 116 -7.25 -11.86 8.71
N SER A 117 -6.14 -12.54 8.39
CA SER A 117 -5.70 -13.74 9.11
C SER A 117 -5.11 -13.45 10.50
N LEU A 118 -4.85 -12.17 10.81
CA LEU A 118 -4.35 -11.71 12.11
C LEU A 118 -5.48 -11.21 13.03
N LEU A 119 -6.73 -11.20 12.53
CA LEU A 119 -7.95 -10.72 13.20
C LEU A 119 -8.90 -11.85 13.61
#